data_AF-A0A928A9W4-F1
#
_entry.id   AF-A0A928A9W4-F1
#
_cell.length_a   1.000
_cell.length_b   1.000
_cell.length_c   1.000
_cell.angle_alpha   90.00
_cell.angle_beta   90.00
_cell.angle_gamma   90.00
#
_symmetry.space_group_name_H-M   'P 1'
#
loop_
_entity.id
_entity.type
_entity.pdbx_description
1 polymer ?
#
loop_
_entity_poly.entity_id
_entity_poly.type
_entity_poly.pdbx_seq_one_letter_code
_entity_poly.pdbx_strand_id
1 'polypeptide(L)'
;MSTNYSKNYNSIFLKKYKELETLDANEPKKYQYLLSKHRNEMDTFRYMRNTLAHNLINGEDPFIVSEDVVNLISKYLEDVKKKAYSFSVKTNKIIVVNYEDKLKDVLKLMGDNKYSYLPIVDKDMKVVGIVSSDAIIDIFNKKEILNVSKEDKLNKYISYFDLCNTSNGFYLFINKETDVYELEEMIERYQFTSHKCNIILISDNGNKNGRLLGLLTPWDILKNS
;
A
#
# COMPACT_ATOMS: atom_id res chain seq x y z
N MET A 1 35.21 9.70 2.39
CA MET A 1 34.81 8.30 2.15
C MET A 1 35.33 7.92 0.78
N SER A 2 36.21 6.93 0.67
CA SER A 2 36.72 6.48 -0.61
C SER A 2 35.63 5.67 -1.32
N THR A 3 35.08 6.21 -2.40
CA THR A 3 34.23 5.45 -3.31
C THR A 3 35.07 4.31 -3.89
N ASN A 4 34.67 3.08 -3.60
CA ASN A 4 35.37 1.89 -4.06
C ASN A 4 34.96 1.66 -5.52
N TYR A 5 35.84 1.94 -6.48
CA TYR A 5 35.59 1.69 -7.90
C TYR A 5 36.23 0.37 -8.30
N SER A 6 35.43 -0.57 -8.80
CA SER A 6 35.89 -1.88 -9.26
C SER A 6 35.26 -2.22 -10.60
N LYS A 7 36.05 -2.77 -11.53
CA LYS A 7 35.55 -3.29 -12.82
C LYS A 7 34.42 -4.34 -12.62
N ASN A 8 34.37 -4.99 -11.46
CA ASN A 8 33.28 -5.90 -11.09
C ASN A 8 31.90 -5.22 -11.08
N TYR A 9 31.81 -3.93 -10.71
CA TYR A 9 30.53 -3.22 -10.65
C TYR A 9 29.90 -2.99 -12.02
N ASN A 10 30.68 -2.85 -13.10
CA ASN A 10 30.15 -2.80 -14.46
C ASN A 10 29.44 -4.10 -14.82
N SER A 11 30.05 -5.25 -14.53
CA SER A 11 29.45 -6.56 -14.79
C SER A 11 28.18 -6.78 -13.96
N ILE A 12 28.18 -6.37 -12.69
CA ILE A 12 26.98 -6.46 -11.83
C ILE A 12 25.88 -5.54 -12.35
N PHE A 13 26.21 -4.30 -12.70
CA PHE A 13 25.26 -3.35 -13.28
C PHE A 13 24.63 -3.89 -14.55
N LEU A 14 25.43 -4.41 -15.50
CA LEU A 14 24.92 -4.99 -16.75
C LEU A 14 24.00 -6.18 -16.50
N LYS A 15 24.33 -7.04 -15.53
CA LYS A 15 23.45 -8.15 -15.11
C LYS A 15 22.12 -7.64 -14.56
N LYS A 16 22.14 -6.61 -13.70
CA LYS A 16 20.93 -6.00 -13.15
C LYS A 16 20.11 -5.27 -14.20
N TYR A 17 20.75 -4.60 -15.15
CA TYR A 17 20.06 -3.98 -16.27
C TYR A 17 19.35 -5.03 -17.13
N LYS A 18 19.94 -6.21 -17.34
CA LYS A 18 19.28 -7.32 -18.03
C LYS A 18 18.04 -7.83 -17.28
N GLU A 19 18.07 -7.84 -15.94
CA GLU A 19 16.86 -8.12 -15.13
C GLU A 19 15.78 -7.06 -15.37
N LEU A 20 16.15 -5.78 -15.52
CA LEU A 20 15.23 -4.69 -15.84
C LEU A 20 14.63 -4.83 -17.25
N GLU A 21 15.41 -5.24 -18.25
CA GLU A 21 14.90 -5.55 -19.59
C GLU A 21 13.94 -6.75 -19.59
N THR A 22 14.23 -7.75 -18.75
CA THR A 22 13.35 -8.91 -18.57
C THR A 22 12.03 -8.48 -17.90
N LEU A 23 12.08 -7.54 -16.96
CA LEU A 23 10.89 -6.94 -16.33
C LEU A 23 10.03 -6.19 -17.36
N ASP A 24 10.64 -5.39 -18.24
CA ASP A 24 9.91 -4.69 -19.33
C ASP A 24 9.21 -5.68 -20.27
N ALA A 25 9.91 -6.77 -20.64
CA ALA A 25 9.36 -7.79 -21.53
C ALA A 25 8.21 -8.60 -20.91
N ASN A 26 8.33 -8.98 -19.63
CA ASN A 26 7.41 -9.92 -18.98
C ASN A 26 6.31 -9.23 -18.15
N GLU A 27 6.62 -8.10 -17.53
CA GLU A 27 5.76 -7.36 -16.60
C GLU A 27 5.79 -5.85 -16.93
N PRO A 28 5.37 -5.43 -18.14
CA PRO A 28 5.56 -4.07 -18.64
C PRO A 28 4.94 -3.00 -17.73
N LYS A 29 3.85 -3.32 -17.01
CA LYS A 29 3.25 -2.38 -16.05
C LYS A 29 4.21 -2.02 -14.90
N LYS A 30 4.97 -2.97 -14.36
CA LYS A 30 5.97 -2.72 -13.31
C LYS A 30 7.11 -1.86 -13.83
N TYR A 31 7.57 -2.14 -15.05
CA TYR A 31 8.59 -1.32 -15.69
C TYR A 31 8.09 0.11 -15.94
N GLN A 32 6.86 0.28 -16.44
CA GLN A 32 6.25 1.60 -16.64
C GLN A 32 6.07 2.36 -15.32
N TYR A 33 5.72 1.67 -14.24
CA TYR A 33 5.68 2.26 -12.90
C TYR A 33 7.06 2.77 -12.45
N LEU A 34 8.13 1.99 -12.63
CA LEU A 34 9.49 2.46 -12.34
C LEU A 34 9.88 3.67 -13.19
N LEU A 35 9.55 3.63 -14.48
CA LEU A 35 9.83 4.72 -15.41
C LEU A 35 9.07 6.00 -15.05
N SER A 36 7.84 5.88 -14.56
CA SER A 36 7.02 7.04 -14.17
C SER A 36 7.54 7.68 -12.88
N LYS A 37 7.97 6.89 -11.89
CA LYS A 37 8.49 7.36 -10.60
C LYS A 37 9.95 7.84 -10.66
N HIS A 38 10.79 7.19 -11.47
CA HIS A 38 12.25 7.36 -11.46
C HIS A 38 12.83 7.61 -12.86
N ARG A 39 12.18 8.47 -13.65
CA ARG A 39 12.53 8.72 -15.05
C ARG A 39 14.01 9.07 -15.26
N ASN A 40 14.55 9.96 -14.45
CA ASN A 40 15.93 10.46 -14.59
C ASN A 40 16.95 9.33 -14.36
N GLU A 41 16.74 8.53 -13.33
CA GLU A 41 17.58 7.39 -12.98
C GLU A 41 17.49 6.31 -14.07
N MET A 42 16.30 6.02 -14.57
CA MET A 42 16.06 5.03 -15.63
C MET A 42 16.73 5.44 -16.95
N ASP A 43 16.62 6.70 -17.34
CA ASP A 43 17.32 7.25 -18.51
C ASP A 43 18.84 7.20 -18.33
N THR A 44 19.32 7.47 -17.12
CA THR A 44 20.75 7.35 -16.75
C THR A 44 21.24 5.92 -16.85
N PHE A 45 20.49 4.94 -16.35
CA PHE A 45 20.83 3.52 -16.47
C PHE A 45 20.91 3.10 -17.94
N ARG A 46 19.95 3.53 -18.76
CA ARG A 46 19.95 3.22 -20.19
C ARG A 46 21.17 3.80 -20.91
N TYR A 47 21.53 5.05 -20.60
CA TYR A 47 22.74 5.66 -21.11
C TYR A 47 23.98 4.84 -20.70
N MET A 48 24.12 4.53 -19.41
CA MET A 48 25.26 3.77 -18.90
C MET A 48 25.38 2.40 -19.57
N ARG A 49 24.26 1.66 -19.69
CA ARG A 49 24.24 0.35 -20.34
C ARG A 49 24.69 0.46 -21.80
N ASN A 50 24.17 1.41 -22.55
CA ASN A 50 24.51 1.58 -23.97
C ASN A 50 26.00 1.86 -24.16
N THR A 51 26.56 2.71 -23.30
CA THR A 51 27.97 3.05 -23.37
C THR A 51 28.86 1.87 -23.00
N LEU A 52 28.54 1.12 -21.95
CA LEU A 52 29.31 -0.07 -21.55
C LEU A 52 29.19 -1.24 -22.55
N ALA A 53 28.04 -1.39 -23.22
CA ALA A 53 27.81 -2.49 -24.16
C ALA A 53 28.51 -2.31 -25.52
N HIS A 54 28.76 -1.06 -25.94
CA HIS A 54 29.17 -0.78 -27.32
C HIS A 54 30.44 0.08 -27.48
N ASN A 55 30.94 0.73 -26.42
CA ASN A 55 32.00 1.73 -26.55
C ASN A 55 33.26 1.37 -25.73
N LEU A 56 34.00 0.36 -26.18
CA LEU A 56 35.33 0.08 -25.63
C LEU A 56 36.32 1.16 -26.08
N ILE A 57 37.10 1.68 -25.13
CA ILE A 57 38.22 2.59 -25.40
C ILE A 57 39.49 1.80 -25.16
N ASN A 58 40.26 1.54 -26.22
CA ASN A 58 41.49 0.72 -26.17
C ASN A 58 41.28 -0.68 -25.55
N GLY A 59 40.10 -1.27 -25.76
CA GLY A 59 39.75 -2.59 -25.21
C GLY A 59 39.29 -2.58 -23.75
N GLU A 60 39.13 -1.41 -23.13
CA GLU A 60 38.61 -1.26 -21.77
C GLU A 60 37.27 -0.53 -21.72
N ASP A 61 36.54 -0.73 -20.63
CA ASP A 61 35.31 0.01 -20.36
C ASP A 61 35.58 1.52 -20.24
N PRO A 62 34.73 2.38 -20.82
CA PRO A 62 34.94 3.82 -20.86
C PRO A 62 34.77 4.50 -19.48
N PHE A 63 34.08 3.85 -18.54
CA PHE A 63 33.94 4.29 -17.15
C PHE A 63 33.63 3.10 -16.23
N ILE A 64 33.71 3.33 -14.92
CA ILE A 64 33.29 2.38 -13.89
C ILE A 64 32.01 2.89 -13.23
N VAL A 65 31.01 2.02 -13.15
CA VAL A 65 29.77 2.26 -12.43
C VAL A 65 30.05 2.19 -10.93
N SER A 66 29.58 3.19 -10.18
CA SER A 66 29.70 3.20 -8.72
C SER A 66 28.83 2.13 -8.06
N GLU A 67 29.23 1.68 -6.88
CA GLU A 67 28.44 0.77 -6.05
C GLU A 67 27.03 1.33 -5.75
N ASP A 68 26.90 2.64 -5.55
CA ASP A 68 25.60 3.29 -5.28
C ASP A 68 24.63 3.14 -6.45
N VAL A 69 25.11 3.22 -7.69
CA VAL A 69 24.29 2.98 -8.89
C VAL A 69 23.84 1.52 -8.96
N VAL A 70 24.73 0.57 -8.66
CA VAL A 70 24.41 -0.86 -8.58
C VAL A 70 23.36 -1.14 -7.51
N ASN A 71 23.52 -0.52 -6.34
CA ASN A 71 22.57 -0.62 -5.24
C ASN A 71 21.23 0.01 -5.60
N LEU A 72 21.21 1.12 -6.33
CA LEU A 72 20.00 1.81 -6.73
C LEU A 72 19.17 0.99 -7.72
N ILE A 73 19.76 0.46 -8.79
CA ILE A 73 19.02 -0.41 -9.73
C ILE A 73 18.56 -1.69 -9.04
N SER A 74 19.37 -2.25 -8.13
CA SER A 74 18.98 -3.42 -7.34
C SER A 74 17.80 -3.11 -6.42
N LYS A 75 17.80 -1.94 -5.77
CA LYS A 75 16.69 -1.47 -4.95
C LYS A 75 15.40 -1.38 -5.77
N TYR A 76 15.42 -0.76 -6.95
CA TYR A 76 14.22 -0.65 -7.80
C TYR A 76 13.66 -2.01 -8.24
N LEU A 77 14.53 -2.96 -8.59
CA LEU A 77 14.12 -4.32 -8.95
C LEU A 77 13.51 -5.08 -7.76
N GLU A 78 13.94 -4.81 -6.53
CA GLU A 78 13.33 -5.40 -5.33
C GLU A 78 12.04 -4.68 -4.93
N ASP A 79 11.98 -3.36 -5.08
CA ASP A 79 10.80 -2.56 -4.71
C ASP A 79 9.56 -2.97 -5.51
N VAL A 80 9.69 -3.25 -6.81
CA VAL A 80 8.57 -3.71 -7.66
C VAL A 80 8.08 -5.13 -7.35
N LYS A 81 8.83 -5.90 -6.55
CA LYS A 81 8.43 -7.25 -6.12
C LYS A 81 7.69 -7.24 -4.78
N LYS A 82 7.69 -6.09 -4.06
CA LYS A 82 7.08 -5.99 -2.74
C LYS A 82 5.57 -6.15 -2.85
N LYS A 83 5.01 -7.03 -2.01
CA LYS A 83 3.56 -7.20 -1.83
C LYS A 83 3.05 -6.25 -0.78
N ALA A 84 1.90 -5.60 -1.01
CA ALA A 84 1.28 -4.71 -0.03
C ALA A 84 1.00 -5.43 1.30
N TYR A 85 0.70 -6.73 1.26
CA TYR A 85 0.50 -7.54 2.45
C TYR A 85 1.71 -7.56 3.39
N SER A 86 2.95 -7.43 2.92
CA SER A 86 4.11 -7.46 3.84
C SER A 86 4.10 -6.29 4.84
N PHE A 87 3.45 -5.18 4.50
CA PHE A 87 3.31 -3.97 5.34
C PHE A 87 2.06 -3.97 6.23
N SER A 88 1.21 -5.00 6.14
CA SER A 88 -0.07 -5.02 6.86
C SER A 88 0.04 -5.49 8.31
N VAL A 89 -0.85 -4.96 9.15
CA VAL A 89 -1.22 -5.56 10.43
C VAL A 89 -1.95 -6.88 10.14
N LYS A 90 -1.41 -7.99 10.64
CA LYS A 90 -1.93 -9.35 10.40
C LYS A 90 -3.20 -9.62 11.21
N THR A 91 -4.09 -10.49 10.71
CA THR A 91 -5.38 -10.81 11.33
C THR A 91 -5.34 -10.99 12.85
N ASN A 92 -4.33 -11.69 13.39
CA ASN A 92 -4.20 -11.95 14.84
C ASN A 92 -3.88 -10.71 15.69
N LYS A 93 -3.54 -9.58 15.06
CA LYS A 93 -3.24 -8.30 15.70
C LYS A 93 -4.22 -7.19 15.28
N ILE A 94 -5.16 -7.47 14.38
CA ILE A 94 -6.18 -6.50 13.98
C ILE A 94 -7.20 -6.43 15.11
N ILE A 95 -7.46 -5.21 15.60
CA ILE A 95 -8.61 -4.97 16.45
C ILE A 95 -9.84 -4.88 15.54
N VAL A 96 -10.77 -5.80 15.74
CA VAL A 96 -12.07 -5.85 15.05
C VAL A 96 -13.19 -5.78 16.07
N VAL A 97 -14.37 -5.39 15.62
CA VAL A 97 -15.59 -5.34 16.43
C VAL A 97 -16.71 -6.09 15.71
N ASN A 98 -17.81 -6.36 16.41
CA ASN A 98 -19.02 -6.96 15.88
C ASN A 98 -20.21 -6.02 16.06
N TYR A 99 -21.27 -6.18 15.24
CA TYR A 99 -22.48 -5.37 15.38
C TYR A 99 -23.20 -5.53 16.73
N GLU A 100 -22.90 -6.59 17.47
CA GLU A 100 -23.45 -6.84 18.81
C GLU A 100 -22.65 -6.15 19.94
N ASP A 101 -21.48 -5.57 19.63
CA ASP A 101 -20.67 -4.84 20.60
C ASP A 101 -21.34 -3.52 20.99
N LYS A 102 -21.14 -3.12 22.25
CA LYS A 102 -21.70 -1.86 22.77
C LYS A 102 -20.87 -0.68 22.31
N LEU A 103 -21.56 0.42 22.00
CA LEU A 103 -20.96 1.67 21.56
C LEU A 103 -19.85 2.14 22.52
N LYS A 104 -20.07 2.10 23.83
CA LYS A 104 -19.05 2.51 24.82
C LYS A 104 -17.73 1.73 24.72
N ASP A 105 -17.81 0.43 24.46
CA ASP A 105 -16.64 -0.46 24.46
C ASP A 105 -15.83 -0.19 23.18
N VAL A 106 -16.53 0.03 22.07
CA VAL A 106 -15.95 0.43 20.78
C VAL A 106 -15.30 1.81 20.87
N LEU A 107 -15.99 2.80 21.47
CA LEU A 107 -15.42 4.15 21.68
C LEU A 107 -14.16 4.11 22.56
N LYS A 108 -14.16 3.26 23.59
CA LYS A 108 -12.99 3.04 24.43
C LYS A 108 -11.84 2.42 23.64
N LEU A 109 -12.11 1.38 22.84
CA LEU A 109 -11.09 0.76 21.97
C LEU A 109 -10.47 1.78 21.01
N MET A 110 -11.29 2.61 20.36
CA MET A 110 -10.82 3.66 19.46
C MET A 110 -9.96 4.70 20.19
N GLY A 111 -10.41 5.18 21.35
CA GLY A 111 -9.70 6.19 22.15
C GLY A 111 -8.37 5.69 22.71
N ASP A 112 -8.38 4.52 23.36
CA ASP A 112 -7.21 3.94 24.03
C ASP A 112 -6.09 3.60 23.02
N ASN A 113 -6.46 3.15 21.82
CA ASN A 113 -5.51 2.77 20.77
C ASN A 113 -5.26 3.89 19.73
N LYS A 114 -5.92 5.04 19.86
CA LYS A 114 -5.88 6.14 18.88
C LYS A 114 -6.23 5.70 17.45
N TYR A 115 -7.19 4.79 17.33
CA TYR A 115 -7.66 4.29 16.04
C TYR A 115 -8.86 5.09 15.55
N SER A 116 -8.75 5.64 14.34
CA SER A 116 -9.85 6.36 13.70
C SER A 116 -10.84 5.44 12.98
N TYR A 117 -10.44 4.21 12.68
CA TYR A 117 -11.22 3.22 11.93
C TYR A 117 -11.09 1.82 12.55
N LEU A 118 -12.21 1.11 12.69
CA LEU A 118 -12.25 -0.29 13.13
C LEU A 118 -13.15 -1.10 12.20
N PRO A 119 -12.65 -2.22 11.62
CA PRO A 119 -13.51 -3.12 10.85
C PRO A 119 -14.55 -3.78 11.75
N ILE A 120 -15.79 -3.78 11.28
CA ILE A 120 -16.86 -4.63 11.80
C ILE A 120 -16.83 -5.94 11.01
N VAL A 121 -16.69 -7.07 11.69
CA VAL A 121 -16.63 -8.39 11.06
C VAL A 121 -17.82 -9.26 11.41
N ASP A 122 -18.09 -10.26 10.58
CA ASP A 122 -18.97 -11.37 10.92
C ASP A 122 -18.19 -12.54 11.54
N LYS A 123 -18.92 -13.63 11.84
CA LYS A 123 -18.36 -14.88 12.38
C LYS A 123 -17.29 -15.52 11.50
N ASP A 124 -17.28 -15.24 10.20
CA ASP A 124 -16.35 -15.81 9.22
C ASP A 124 -15.12 -14.88 9.00
N MET A 125 -15.03 -13.77 9.77
CA MET A 125 -14.06 -12.67 9.61
C MET A 125 -14.21 -11.91 8.29
N LYS A 126 -15.41 -11.86 7.71
CA LYS A 126 -15.70 -10.97 6.57
C LYS A 126 -16.02 -9.59 7.08
N VAL A 127 -15.54 -8.56 6.41
CA VAL A 127 -15.82 -7.18 6.80
C VAL A 127 -17.21 -6.79 6.32
N VAL A 128 -18.10 -6.52 7.28
CA VAL A 128 -19.51 -6.18 7.06
C VAL A 128 -19.84 -4.72 7.37
N GLY A 129 -18.85 -3.95 7.80
CA GLY A 129 -18.95 -2.52 8.05
C GLY A 129 -17.64 -1.96 8.58
N ILE A 130 -17.55 -0.64 8.71
CA ILE A 130 -16.42 0.04 9.36
C ILE A 130 -16.96 1.10 10.32
N VAL A 131 -16.51 1.04 11.57
CA VAL A 131 -16.68 2.15 12.51
C VAL A 131 -15.62 3.19 12.20
N SER A 132 -16.04 4.42 11.92
CA SER A 132 -15.15 5.57 11.76
C SER A 132 -15.45 6.65 12.80
N SER A 133 -14.45 7.46 13.14
CA SER A 133 -14.66 8.61 14.05
C SER A 133 -15.73 9.56 13.51
N ASP A 134 -15.78 9.75 12.19
CA ASP A 134 -16.77 10.60 11.52
C ASP A 134 -18.19 10.01 11.65
N ALA A 135 -18.36 8.70 11.43
CA ALA A 135 -19.64 8.02 11.62
C ALA A 135 -20.15 8.14 13.06
N ILE A 136 -19.25 8.05 14.05
CA ILE A 136 -19.60 8.28 15.45
C ILE A 136 -20.10 9.71 15.66
N ILE A 137 -19.37 10.72 15.17
CA ILE A 137 -19.77 12.13 15.26
C ILE A 137 -21.14 12.33 14.61
N ASP A 138 -21.38 11.74 13.45
CA ASP A 138 -22.66 11.81 12.73
C ASP A 138 -23.83 11.20 13.54
N ILE A 139 -23.60 10.07 14.23
CA ILE A 139 -24.59 9.45 15.12
C ILE A 139 -24.98 10.40 16.26
N PHE A 140 -24.01 11.11 16.87
CA PHE A 140 -24.29 12.06 17.96
C PHE A 140 -24.91 13.37 17.49
N ASN A 141 -24.67 13.77 16.24
CA ASN A 141 -25.18 15.04 15.69
C ASN A 141 -26.59 14.96 15.10
N LYS A 142 -27.06 13.76 14.70
CA LYS A 142 -28.35 13.63 14.01
C LYS A 142 -29.53 13.68 14.99
N LYS A 143 -30.37 14.70 14.80
CA LYS A 143 -31.58 14.98 15.61
C LYS A 143 -32.62 13.85 15.67
N GLU A 144 -32.58 12.89 14.74
CA GLU A 144 -33.50 11.75 14.71
C GLU A 144 -33.20 10.71 15.82
N ILE A 145 -31.98 10.69 16.37
CA ILE A 145 -31.61 9.80 17.47
C ILE A 145 -31.61 10.63 18.76
N LEU A 146 -32.82 10.97 19.25
CA LEU A 146 -32.99 11.81 20.44
C LEU A 146 -32.38 11.21 21.73
N ASN A 147 -31.99 9.93 21.73
CA ASN A 147 -31.37 9.23 22.86
C ASN A 147 -30.32 8.21 22.38
N VAL A 148 -29.14 8.69 21.98
CA VAL A 148 -27.96 7.82 21.83
C VAL A 148 -27.51 7.38 23.23
N SER A 149 -27.56 6.07 23.49
CA SER A 149 -27.04 5.49 24.73
C SER A 149 -25.68 4.86 24.49
N LYS A 150 -24.76 5.07 25.44
CA LYS A 150 -23.47 4.37 25.47
C LYS A 150 -23.62 2.84 25.58
N GLU A 151 -24.77 2.36 26.08
CA GLU A 151 -25.09 0.94 26.17
C GLU A 151 -25.72 0.38 24.87
N ASP A 152 -26.04 1.23 23.89
CA ASP A 152 -26.57 0.77 22.60
C ASP A 152 -25.54 -0.10 21.88
N LYS A 153 -26.03 -1.14 21.20
CA LYS A 153 -25.23 -1.97 20.31
C LYS A 153 -25.03 -1.29 18.96
N LEU A 154 -23.93 -1.59 18.28
CA LEU A 154 -23.64 -1.02 16.95
C LEU A 154 -24.73 -1.33 15.91
N ASN A 155 -25.42 -2.47 16.01
CA ASN A 155 -26.50 -2.85 15.09
C ASN A 155 -27.62 -1.80 14.96
N LYS A 156 -27.85 -1.00 16.00
CA LYS A 156 -28.83 0.11 16.02
C LYS A 156 -28.47 1.21 15.01
N TYR A 157 -27.19 1.31 14.63
CA TYR A 157 -26.64 2.34 13.75
C TYR A 157 -26.02 1.77 12.48
N ILE A 158 -26.46 0.59 12.04
CA ILE A 158 -25.86 -0.14 10.91
C ILE A 158 -25.67 0.72 9.64
N SER A 159 -26.60 1.64 9.35
CA SER A 159 -26.54 2.52 8.17
C SER A 159 -25.40 3.55 8.21
N TYR A 160 -24.82 3.83 9.37
CA TYR A 160 -23.67 4.72 9.54
C TYR A 160 -22.33 4.00 9.35
N PHE A 161 -22.34 2.66 9.37
CA PHE A 161 -21.14 1.84 9.26
C PHE A 161 -21.03 1.12 7.92
N ASP A 162 -21.93 1.44 6.98
CA ASP A 162 -21.92 0.84 5.65
C ASP A 162 -20.62 1.19 4.90
N LEU A 163 -20.03 0.19 4.29
CA LEU A 163 -18.80 0.30 3.49
C LEU A 163 -18.95 1.25 2.30
N CYS A 164 -20.19 1.50 1.86
CA CYS A 164 -20.52 2.36 0.73
C CYS A 164 -20.90 3.79 1.13
N ASN A 165 -21.14 4.06 2.42
CA ASN A 165 -21.74 5.32 2.88
C ASN A 165 -20.77 6.15 3.71
N THR A 166 -19.61 6.48 3.12
CA THR A 166 -18.59 7.30 3.78
C THR A 166 -18.53 8.70 3.18
N SER A 167 -19.02 9.67 3.93
CA SER A 167 -18.93 11.10 3.61
C SER A 167 -17.48 11.62 3.50
N ASN A 168 -16.50 10.90 4.05
CA ASN A 168 -15.14 11.42 4.30
C ASN A 168 -13.99 10.50 3.83
N GLY A 169 -14.24 9.66 2.82
CA GLY A 169 -13.18 8.87 2.19
C GLY A 169 -13.71 7.59 1.56
N PHE A 170 -12.81 6.69 1.21
CA PHE A 170 -13.16 5.35 0.73
C PHE A 170 -12.26 4.28 1.34
N TYR A 171 -12.68 3.04 1.17
CA TYR A 171 -11.98 1.85 1.63
C TYR A 171 -11.65 0.97 0.42
N LEU A 172 -10.45 0.42 0.39
CA LEU A 172 -10.05 -0.53 -0.65
C LEU A 172 -10.01 -1.94 -0.10
N PHE A 173 -10.42 -2.90 -0.92
CA PHE A 173 -10.13 -4.31 -0.69
C PHE A 173 -9.09 -4.75 -1.71
N ILE A 174 -8.06 -5.47 -1.25
CA ILE A 174 -6.99 -6.02 -2.10
C ILE A 174 -6.69 -7.47 -1.71
N ASN A 175 -6.10 -8.21 -2.64
CA ASN A 175 -5.63 -9.56 -2.38
C ASN A 175 -4.27 -9.49 -1.65
N LYS A 176 -3.91 -10.52 -0.88
CA LYS A 176 -2.57 -10.63 -0.26
C LYS A 176 -1.43 -10.63 -1.29
N GLU A 177 -1.71 -11.02 -2.53
CA GLU A 177 -0.75 -11.07 -3.64
C GLU A 177 -0.65 -9.74 -4.41
N THR A 178 -1.42 -8.71 -4.05
CA THR A 178 -1.36 -7.39 -4.68
C THR A 178 0.02 -6.75 -4.46
N ASP A 179 0.65 -6.33 -5.54
CA ASP A 179 1.93 -5.61 -5.49
C ASP A 179 1.74 -4.20 -4.91
N VAL A 180 2.78 -3.65 -4.27
CA VAL A 180 2.75 -2.27 -3.76
C VAL A 180 2.46 -1.28 -4.88
N TYR A 181 3.06 -1.46 -6.06
CA TYR A 181 2.84 -0.59 -7.21
C TYR A 181 1.36 -0.58 -7.64
N GLU A 182 0.71 -1.75 -7.68
CA GLU A 182 -0.70 -1.87 -8.06
C GLU A 182 -1.59 -1.13 -7.05
N LEU A 183 -1.27 -1.26 -5.76
CA LEU A 183 -1.99 -0.55 -4.70
C LEU A 183 -1.81 0.97 -4.82
N GLU A 184 -0.60 1.46 -5.08
CA GLU A 184 -0.36 2.89 -5.29
C GLU A 184 -1.16 3.40 -6.49
N GLU A 185 -1.17 2.70 -7.63
CA GLU A 185 -2.01 3.05 -8.78
C GLU A 185 -3.51 3.06 -8.43
N MET A 186 -3.97 2.10 -7.61
CA MET A 186 -5.36 2.06 -7.15
C MET A 186 -5.71 3.29 -6.30
N ILE A 187 -4.80 3.75 -5.44
CA ILE A 187 -5.00 4.95 -4.60
C ILE A 187 -4.98 6.22 -5.46
N GLU A 188 -4.02 6.33 -6.38
CA GLU A 188 -3.84 7.49 -7.27
C GLU A 188 -5.07 7.76 -8.16
N ARG A 189 -5.83 6.72 -8.54
CA ARG A 189 -7.10 6.89 -9.30
C ARG A 189 -8.14 7.76 -8.60
N TYR A 190 -8.05 7.91 -7.28
CA TYR A 190 -8.96 8.71 -6.48
C TYR A 190 -8.35 10.02 -5.99
N GLN A 191 -7.12 10.36 -6.39
CA GLN A 191 -6.40 11.55 -5.90
C GLN A 191 -7.07 12.88 -6.28
N PHE A 192 -7.89 12.88 -7.34
CA PHE A 192 -8.67 14.04 -7.77
C PHE A 192 -10.08 14.10 -7.15
N THR A 193 -10.41 13.15 -6.28
CA THR A 193 -11.63 13.20 -5.49
C THR A 193 -11.35 13.95 -4.18
N SER A 194 -12.37 14.58 -3.60
CA SER A 194 -12.27 15.13 -2.24
C SER A 194 -12.12 14.05 -1.15
N HIS A 195 -12.18 12.77 -1.53
CA HIS A 195 -12.24 11.63 -0.62
C HIS A 195 -10.90 10.91 -0.61
N LYS A 196 -10.23 10.89 0.54
CA LYS A 196 -8.97 10.16 0.72
C LYS A 196 -9.22 8.66 0.95
N CYS A 197 -8.26 7.83 0.56
CA CYS A 197 -8.24 6.43 1.01
C CYS A 197 -7.99 6.41 2.52
N ASN A 198 -8.89 5.84 3.30
CA ASN A 198 -8.78 5.82 4.77
C ASN A 198 -8.16 4.52 5.28
N ILE A 199 -8.59 3.40 4.71
CA ILE A 199 -8.14 2.06 5.09
C ILE A 199 -8.07 1.17 3.85
N ILE A 200 -7.11 0.27 3.84
CA ILE A 200 -6.99 -0.78 2.84
C ILE A 200 -7.06 -2.11 3.58
N LEU A 201 -8.03 -2.92 3.19
CA LEU A 201 -8.37 -4.20 3.80
C LEU A 201 -7.88 -5.31 2.88
N ILE A 202 -7.11 -6.23 3.43
CA ILE A 202 -6.60 -7.37 2.68
C ILE A 202 -7.50 -8.55 2.96
N SER A 203 -8.16 -9.06 1.92
CA SER A 203 -8.95 -10.28 2.01
C SER A 203 -8.37 -11.40 1.14
N ASP A 204 -8.74 -12.63 1.46
CA ASP A 204 -8.28 -13.83 0.72
C ASP A 204 -8.65 -13.83 -0.77
N ASN A 205 -9.80 -13.23 -1.12
CA ASN A 205 -10.30 -13.10 -2.49
C ASN A 205 -10.15 -11.69 -3.07
N GLY A 206 -9.56 -10.75 -2.32
CA GLY A 206 -9.36 -9.37 -2.71
C GLY A 206 -10.59 -8.47 -2.77
N ASN A 207 -11.74 -8.91 -2.24
CA ASN A 207 -12.96 -8.11 -2.15
C ASN A 207 -13.65 -8.27 -0.78
N LYS A 208 -14.73 -7.51 -0.57
CA LYS A 208 -15.48 -7.48 0.70
C LYS A 208 -16.11 -8.81 1.13
N ASN A 209 -16.31 -9.75 0.21
CA ASN A 209 -16.91 -11.05 0.52
C ASN A 209 -15.88 -12.06 1.05
N GLY A 210 -14.59 -11.70 1.00
CA GLY A 210 -13.49 -12.54 1.47
C GLY A 210 -13.21 -12.39 2.95
N ARG A 211 -12.48 -13.36 3.50
CA ARG A 211 -12.01 -13.34 4.87
C ARG A 211 -10.91 -12.30 5.05
N LEU A 212 -10.99 -11.46 6.09
CA LEU A 212 -9.98 -10.46 6.42
C LEU A 212 -8.66 -11.10 6.89
N LEU A 213 -7.60 -10.85 6.12
CA LEU A 213 -6.23 -11.34 6.35
C LEU A 213 -5.31 -10.26 6.92
N GLY A 214 -5.58 -9.00 6.58
CA GLY A 214 -4.70 -7.90 6.91
C GLY A 214 -5.39 -6.55 6.83
N LEU A 215 -4.81 -5.57 7.50
CA LEU A 215 -5.24 -4.18 7.46
C LEU A 215 -4.00 -3.31 7.31
N LEU A 216 -4.10 -2.31 6.44
CA LEU A 216 -3.09 -1.27 6.29
C LEU A 216 -3.76 0.08 6.06
N THR A 217 -3.00 1.14 6.31
CA THR A 217 -3.34 2.50 5.94
C THR A 217 -2.46 2.93 4.76
N PRO A 218 -2.87 3.92 3.95
CA PRO A 218 -2.00 4.47 2.91
C PRO A 218 -0.65 4.97 3.46
N TRP A 219 -0.63 5.43 4.71
CA TRP A 219 0.60 5.85 5.39
C TRP A 219 1.60 4.71 5.61
N ASP A 220 1.14 3.48 5.77
CA ASP A 220 2.03 2.31 5.93
C ASP A 220 2.78 2.02 4.62
N ILE A 221 2.20 2.37 3.47
CA ILE A 221 2.87 2.30 2.17
C ILE A 221 3.83 3.48 2.01
N LEU A 222 3.37 4.71 2.25
CA LEU A 222 4.18 5.93 2.07
C LEU A 222 5.43 6.01 2.97
N LYS A 223 5.43 5.35 4.12
CA LYS A 223 6.62 5.27 4.99
C LYS A 223 7.68 4.30 4.48
N ASN A 224 7.29 3.40 3.58
CA ASN A 224 8.11 2.27 3.13
C ASN A 224 8.32 2.24 1.61
N SER A 225 7.74 3.20 0.86
CA SER A 225 8.03 3.48 -0.54
C SER A 225 9.17 4.49 -0.73
#